data_AF-A0A329MPV0-F1
#
_entry.id   AF-A0A329MPV0-F1
#
_cell.length_a   1.000
_cell.length_b   1.000
_cell.length_c   1.000
_cell.angle_alpha   90.00
_cell.angle_beta   90.00
_cell.angle_gamma   90.00
#
_symmetry.space_group_name_H-M   'P 1'
#
loop_
_entity.id
_entity.type
_entity.pdbx_description
1 polymer ?
#
loop_
_entity_poly.entity_id
_entity_poly.type
_entity_poly.pdbx_seq_one_letter_code
_entity_poly.pdbx_strand_id
1 'polypeptide(L)' 'MQFLKPVQKLASKVDWQVSERTRMVVKYYAEYTGFSEDEVVDRFLDNIRKDPDFFAWIKGKRRKATLIKQMFADNSAES' A
#
# COMPACT_ATOMS: atom_id res chain seq x y z
N MET A 1 -3.09 11.42 6.07
CA MET A 1 -2.88 11.00 4.66
C MET A 1 -4.21 11.10 3.94
N GLN A 2 -4.22 11.48 2.66
CA GLN A 2 -5.43 11.39 1.84
C GLN A 2 -5.43 10.02 1.15
N PHE A 3 -6.44 9.21 1.46
CA PHE A 3 -6.57 7.86 0.89
C PHE A 3 -7.39 7.87 -0.40
N LEU A 4 -7.10 6.90 -1.26
CA LEU A 4 -7.80 6.74 -2.53
C LEU A 4 -9.22 6.20 -2.29
N LYS A 5 -10.21 6.76 -3.00
CA LYS A 5 -11.56 6.23 -2.99
C LYS A 5 -11.76 5.22 -4.12
N PRO A 6 -12.59 4.18 -3.91
CA PRO A 6 -12.87 3.20 -4.94
C PRO A 6 -13.54 3.88 -6.15
N VAL A 7 -13.03 3.58 -7.34
CA VAL A 7 -13.63 4.02 -8.62
C VAL A 7 -14.08 2.77 -9.37
N GLN A 8 -15.32 2.76 -9.88
CA GLN A 8 -15.79 1.65 -10.71
C GLN A 8 -15.12 1.73 -12.07
N LYS A 9 -14.08 0.93 -12.28
CA LYS A 9 -13.44 0.72 -13.58
C LYS A 9 -13.42 -0.76 -13.91
N LEU A 10 -13.61 -1.09 -15.18
CA LEU A 10 -13.42 -2.45 -15.70
C LEU A 10 -11.95 -2.82 -15.52
N ALA A 11 -11.68 -3.98 -14.92
CA ALA A 11 -10.34 -4.43 -14.62
C ALA A 11 -9.57 -4.73 -15.92
N SER A 12 -8.58 -3.90 -16.25
CA SER A 12 -7.54 -4.24 -17.22
C SER A 12 -6.39 -4.96 -16.50
N LYS A 13 -5.69 -5.83 -17.22
CA LYS A 13 -4.47 -6.45 -16.71
C LYS A 13 -3.44 -5.33 -16.50
N VAL A 14 -3.05 -5.08 -15.25
CA VAL A 14 -2.09 -4.03 -14.91
C VAL A 14 -0.69 -4.61 -14.99
N ASP A 15 0.13 -4.03 -15.86
CA ASP A 15 1.58 -4.04 -15.70
C ASP A 15 1.95 -2.81 -14.86
N TRP A 16 2.86 -2.96 -13.89
CA TRP A 16 3.17 -1.89 -12.93
C TRP A 16 3.98 -0.78 -13.60
N GLN A 17 3.27 0.14 -14.25
CA GLN A 17 3.85 1.29 -14.93
C GLN A 17 3.74 2.53 -14.03
N VAL A 18 4.85 2.84 -13.34
CA VAL A 18 4.99 4.04 -12.52
C VAL A 18 5.55 5.18 -13.39
N SER A 19 4.91 6.35 -13.34
CA SER A 19 5.35 7.53 -14.12
C SER A 19 6.77 7.96 -13.76
N GLU A 20 7.50 8.53 -14.73
CA GLU A 20 8.85 9.08 -14.51
C GLU A 20 8.88 10.10 -13.36
N ARG A 21 7.88 10.98 -13.30
CA ARG A 21 7.71 11.93 -12.20
C ARG A 21 7.66 11.23 -10.84
N THR A 22 6.90 10.15 -10.72
CA THR A 22 6.81 9.40 -9.47
C THR A 22 8.13 8.73 -9.12
N ARG A 23 8.86 8.19 -10.11
CA ARG A 23 10.21 7.62 -9.89
C ARG A 23 11.18 8.68 -9.37
N MET A 24 11.18 9.88 -9.96
CA MET A 24 12.00 10.99 -9.46
C MET A 24 11.66 11.35 -8.01
N VAL A 25 10.37 11.40 -7.66
CA VAL A 25 9.94 11.67 -6.27
C VAL A 25 10.50 10.61 -5.32
N VAL A 26 10.37 9.32 -5.65
CA VAL A 26 10.91 8.23 -4.82
C VAL A 26 12.42 8.37 -4.69
N LYS A 27 13.14 8.58 -5.79
CA LYS A 27 14.60 8.76 -5.80
C LYS A 27 15.07 9.89 -4.88
N TYR A 28 14.54 11.09 -5.05
CA TYR A 28 14.97 12.23 -4.22
C TYR A 28 14.51 12.09 -2.77
N TYR A 29 13.40 11.41 -2.52
CA TYR A 29 12.96 11.12 -1.15
C TYR A 29 13.85 10.07 -0.47
N ALA A 30 14.31 9.06 -1.23
CA ALA A 30 15.32 8.10 -0.79
C ALA A 30 16.63 8.81 -0.42
N GLU A 31 17.13 9.68 -1.29
CA GLU A 31 18.32 10.52 -1.02
C GLU A 31 18.14 11.40 0.24
N TYR A 32 16.96 12.01 0.40
CA TYR A 32 16.66 12.85 1.56
C TYR A 32 16.57 12.07 2.88
N THR A 33 15.99 10.88 2.86
CA THR A 33 15.75 10.06 4.06
C THR A 33 16.90 9.13 4.40
N GLY A 34 17.83 8.89 3.46
CA GLY A 34 18.92 7.93 3.59
C GLY A 34 18.50 6.47 3.41
N PHE A 35 17.25 6.21 2.99
CA PHE A 35 16.76 4.88 2.66
C PHE A 35 17.01 4.54 1.19
N SER A 36 16.93 3.27 0.84
CA SER A 36 16.88 2.88 -0.58
C SER A 36 15.49 3.17 -1.19
N GLU A 37 15.43 3.22 -2.53
CA GLU A 37 14.16 3.50 -3.22
C GLU A 37 13.07 2.45 -2.92
N ASP A 38 13.45 1.18 -2.80
CA ASP A 38 12.54 0.08 -2.42
C ASP A 38 12.04 0.20 -0.98
N GLU A 39 12.91 0.54 -0.03
CA GLU A 39 12.50 0.79 1.35
C GLU A 39 11.52 1.98 1.45
N VAL A 40 11.77 3.04 0.69
CA VAL A 40 10.85 4.19 0.62
C VAL A 40 9.50 3.74 0.12
N VAL A 41 9.45 2.97 -0.97
CA VAL A 41 8.20 2.47 -1.54
C VAL A 41 7.47 1.58 -0.54
N ASP A 42 8.14 0.61 0.07
CA ASP A 42 7.53 -0.32 1.01
C ASP A 42 7.00 0.38 2.26
N ARG A 43 7.82 1.23 2.89
CA ARG A 43 7.42 2.00 4.08
C ARG A 43 6.30 3.00 3.77
N PHE A 44 6.32 3.61 2.59
CA PHE A 44 5.29 4.56 2.21
C PHE A 44 3.96 3.87 1.90
N LEU A 45 4.00 2.75 1.16
CA LEU A 45 2.81 1.97 0.82
C LEU A 45 2.20 1.25 2.02
N ASP A 46 2.97 0.98 3.08
CA ASP A 46 2.44 0.48 4.37
C ASP A 46 1.34 1.38 4.94
N ASN A 47 1.36 2.69 4.63
CA ASN A 47 0.30 3.60 5.05
C ASN A 47 -1.07 3.27 4.45
N ILE A 48 -1.16 2.51 3.35
CA ILE A 48 -2.45 2.04 2.80
C ILE A 48 -3.17 1.15 3.81
N ARG A 49 -2.43 0.40 4.66
CA ARG A 49 -3.03 -0.41 5.73
C ARG A 49 -3.75 0.43 6.78
N LYS A 50 -3.46 1.74 6.86
CA LYS A 50 -4.08 2.68 7.79
C LYS A 50 -5.38 3.30 7.26
N ASP A 51 -5.81 2.97 6.04
CA ASP A 51 -7.09 3.42 5.48
C ASP A 51 -8.27 2.63 6.12
N PRO A 52 -9.11 3.27 6.94
CA PRO A 52 -10.23 2.60 7.61
C PRO A 52 -11.29 2.09 6.63
N ASP A 53 -11.51 2.79 5.51
CA ASP A 53 -12.50 2.39 4.51
C ASP A 53 -12.00 1.17 3.74
N PHE A 54 -10.71 1.14 3.41
CA PHE A 54 -10.08 -0.02 2.80
C PHE A 54 -10.15 -1.24 3.71
N PHE A 55 -9.85 -1.07 5.00
CA PHE A 55 -9.93 -2.14 5.99
C PHE A 55 -11.37 -2.68 6.14
N ALA A 56 -12.36 -1.79 6.23
CA ALA A 56 -13.78 -2.18 6.29
C ALA A 56 -14.21 -2.94 5.03
N TRP A 57 -13.81 -2.47 3.86
CA TRP A 57 -14.10 -3.13 2.58
C TRP A 57 -13.45 -4.52 2.49
N ILE A 58 -12.20 -4.65 2.93
CA ILE A 58 -11.50 -5.95 2.97
C ILE A 58 -12.19 -6.91 3.94
N LYS A 59 -12.60 -6.46 5.14
CA LYS A 59 -13.33 -7.30 6.10
C LYS A 59 -14.65 -7.84 5.54
N GLY A 60 -15.33 -7.07 4.69
CA GLY A 60 -16.52 -7.53 3.98
C GLY A 60 -16.28 -8.69 3.00
N LYS A 61 -15.03 -8.95 2.59
CA LYS A 61 -14.66 -10.05 1.67
C LYS A 61 -14.49 -11.37 2.43
N ARG A 62 -15.62 -11.96 2.82
CA ARG A 62 -15.77 -13.21 3.61
C ARG A 62 -14.94 -14.43 3.15
N ARG A 63 -14.50 -14.50 1.89
CA ARG A 63 -13.71 -15.64 1.33
C ARG A 63 -12.19 -15.45 1.37
N LYS A 64 -11.68 -14.38 2.00
CA LYS A 64 -10.26 -14.01 1.92
C LYS A 64 -9.58 -13.90 3.29
N ALA A 65 -10.07 -14.60 4.32
CA ALA A 65 -9.53 -14.54 5.68
C ALA A 65 -7.99 -14.75 5.75
N THR A 66 -7.43 -15.65 4.94
CA THR A 66 -5.98 -15.86 4.83
C THR A 66 -5.24 -14.66 4.24
N LEU A 67 -5.80 -14.01 3.22
CA LEU A 67 -5.23 -12.79 2.63
C LEU A 67 -5.32 -11.61 3.60
N ILE A 68 -6.39 -11.52 4.41
CA ILE A 68 -6.50 -10.51 5.47
C ILE A 68 -5.39 -10.71 6.51
N LYS A 69 -5.13 -11.96 6.92
CA LYS A 69 -4.02 -12.26 7.83
C LYS A 69 -2.67 -11.87 7.21
N GLN A 70 -2.40 -12.21 5.96
CA GLN A 70 -1.12 -11.85 5.33
C GLN A 70 -0.94 -10.33 5.10
N MET A 71 -2.02 -9.58 4.90
CA MET A 71 -1.97 -8.15 4.64
C MET A 71 -1.98 -7.29 5.91
N PHE A 72 -2.49 -7.81 7.03
CA PHE A 72 -2.73 -7.06 8.28
C PHE A 72 -2.22 -7.75 9.56
N ALA A 73 -1.63 -8.94 9.49
CA ALA A 73 -0.75 -9.46 10.54
C ALA A 73 0.67 -8.95 10.26
N ASP A 74 1.46 -8.43 11.20
CA ASP A 74 1.55 -8.70 12.63
C ASP A 74 1.70 -7.42 13.47
N ASN A 75 1.10 -7.41 14.68
CA ASN A 75 1.46 -6.57 15.83
C ASN A 75 0.80 -7.12 17.13
N SER A 76 0.93 -8.43 17.40
CA SER A 76 0.62 -9.00 18.72
C SER A 76 1.73 -9.93 19.23
N ALA A 77 2.98 -9.56 18.95
CA ALA A 77 4.16 -10.25 19.46
C ALA A 77 5.26 -9.23 19.79
N GLU A 78 4.92 -8.22 20.58
CA GLU A 78 5.86 -7.42 21.37
C GLU A 78 5.02 -6.73 22.46
N SER A 79 5.00 -7.37 23.64
CA SER A 79 4.47 -6.87 24.91
C SER A 79 5.55 -7.06 25.95
#